data_AF-A0A1B8BXK1-F1
#
_entry.id   AF-A0A1B8BXK1-F1
#
_cell.length_a   1.000
_cell.length_b   1.000
_cell.length_c   1.000
_cell.angle_alpha   90.00
_cell.angle_beta   90.00
_cell.angle_gamma   90.00
#
_symmetry.space_group_name_H-M   'P 1'
#
loop_
_entity.id
_entity.type
_entity.pdbx_description
1 polymer ?
#
loop_
_entity_poly.entity_id
_entity_poly.type
_entity_poly.pdbx_seq_one_letter_code
_entity_poly.pdbx_strand_id
1 'polypeptide(L)'
;MGCSNPHPHGQIWTTTSTPEEPAQELTQLQKYRCEHAGQNLLADYAKLEMEKGERVVFQNAAFLVSHRRALVDLSDAERLDFAEAIAEAPLEGTEEEINASHLHMHFYPPLLRSATVRKFLVGYELLAEPQRDITPEQVAEKLRNAGGELYRNLL
;
A
#
# COMPACT_ATOMS: atom_id res chain seq x y z
N MET A 1 3.53 11.91 13.36
CA MET A 1 2.21 11.39 12.92
C MET A 1 1.12 11.63 13.97
N GLY A 2 1.04 12.82 14.59
CA GLY A 2 -0.11 13.26 15.42
C GLY A 2 -0.48 12.47 16.69
N CYS A 3 -0.02 11.23 16.86
CA CYS A 3 -0.37 10.37 18.00
C CYS A 3 0.35 10.82 19.28
N SER A 4 -0.43 11.04 20.35
CA SER A 4 0.06 11.44 21.67
C SER A 4 0.18 10.27 22.66
N ASN A 5 -0.45 9.12 22.36
CA ASN A 5 -0.42 7.94 23.23
C ASN A 5 0.70 6.97 22.79
N PRO A 6 1.68 6.66 23.65
CA PRO A 6 2.81 5.79 23.29
C PRO A 6 2.47 4.29 23.25
N HIS A 7 1.28 3.87 23.68
CA HIS A 7 0.88 2.46 23.65
C HIS A 7 0.74 1.95 22.20
N PRO A 8 1.15 0.73 21.85
CA PRO A 8 0.92 0.16 20.51
C PRO A 8 -0.58 -0.04 20.24
N HIS A 9 -1.15 0.72 19.30
CA HIS A 9 -2.56 0.61 18.90
C HIS A 9 -2.77 1.06 17.45
N GLY A 10 -3.91 0.69 16.87
CA GLY A 10 -4.42 1.19 15.60
C GLY A 10 -5.81 1.82 15.76
N GLN A 11 -6.41 2.24 14.64
CA GLN A 11 -7.78 2.74 14.60
C GLN A 11 -8.54 2.08 13.44
N ILE A 12 -9.82 1.78 13.65
CA ILE A 12 -10.74 1.29 12.62
C ILE A 12 -11.95 2.21 12.63
N TRP A 13 -12.32 2.74 11.47
CA TRP A 13 -13.48 3.61 11.31
C TRP A 13 -14.50 2.90 10.43
N THR A 14 -15.73 2.77 10.92
CA THR A 14 -16.86 2.26 10.13
C THR A 14 -17.75 3.43 9.73
N THR A 15 -17.97 3.58 8.44
CA THR A 15 -18.74 4.69 7.86
C THR A 15 -19.99 4.16 7.18
N THR A 16 -21.01 5.00 7.05
CA THR A 16 -22.25 4.67 6.32
C THR A 16 -22.10 4.79 4.81
N SER A 17 -20.96 5.31 4.33
CA SER A 17 -20.65 5.53 2.92
C SER A 17 -19.18 5.22 2.66
N THR A 18 -18.86 4.83 1.42
CA THR A 18 -17.48 4.62 0.97
C THR A 18 -16.72 5.95 1.00
N PRO A 19 -15.54 6.03 1.64
CA PRO A 19 -14.70 7.23 1.61
C PRO A 19 -14.14 7.51 0.20
N GLU A 20 -13.67 8.74 -0.02
CA GLU A 20 -13.22 9.23 -1.34
C GLU A 20 -12.08 8.38 -1.95
N GLU A 21 -11.01 8.12 -1.19
CA GLU A 21 -9.85 7.38 -1.74
C GLU A 21 -10.21 5.94 -2.17
N PRO A 22 -10.87 5.11 -1.34
CA PRO A 22 -11.34 3.79 -1.76
C PRO A 22 -12.33 3.84 -2.94
N ALA A 23 -13.22 4.84 -2.99
CA ALA A 23 -14.19 4.97 -4.09
C ALA A 23 -13.50 5.28 -5.44
N GLN A 24 -12.52 6.19 -5.42
CA GLN A 24 -11.72 6.52 -6.60
C GLN A 24 -10.89 5.31 -7.05
N GLU A 25 -10.29 4.58 -6.11
CA GLU A 25 -9.52 3.38 -6.40
C GLU A 25 -10.38 2.28 -7.03
N LEU A 26 -11.53 1.96 -6.45
CA LEU A 26 -12.47 0.98 -6.97
C LEU A 26 -12.88 1.29 -8.42
N THR A 27 -13.15 2.57 -8.71
CA THR A 27 -13.47 3.02 -10.07
C THR A 27 -12.34 2.71 -11.06
N GLN A 28 -11.08 2.92 -10.68
CA GLN A 28 -9.94 2.62 -11.55
C GLN A 28 -9.69 1.12 -11.69
N LEU A 29 -9.90 0.34 -10.63
CA LEU A 29 -9.77 -1.13 -10.66
C LEU A 29 -10.80 -1.75 -11.60
N GLN A 30 -12.07 -1.33 -11.51
CA GLN A 30 -13.14 -1.77 -12.40
C GLN A 30 -12.84 -1.40 -13.85
N LYS A 31 -12.44 -0.15 -14.09
CA LYS A 31 -12.06 0.31 -15.43
C LYS A 31 -10.96 -0.54 -16.03
N TYR A 32 -9.87 -0.79 -15.29
CA TYR A 32 -8.79 -1.63 -15.76
C TYR A 32 -9.27 -3.05 -16.09
N ARG A 33 -10.07 -3.65 -15.21
CA ARG A 33 -10.63 -4.99 -15.39
C ARG A 33 -11.46 -5.10 -16.68
N CYS A 34 -12.29 -4.10 -16.96
CA CYS A 34 -13.08 -4.01 -18.19
C CYS A 34 -12.19 -3.89 -19.45
N GLU A 35 -11.12 -3.10 -19.38
CA GLU A 35 -10.18 -2.89 -20.50
C GLU A 35 -9.24 -4.08 -20.72
N HIS A 36 -9.00 -4.92 -19.71
CA HIS A 36 -8.00 -5.99 -19.71
C HIS A 36 -8.62 -7.39 -19.50
N ALA A 37 -9.78 -7.64 -20.13
CA ALA A 37 -10.41 -8.97 -20.20
C ALA A 37 -10.60 -9.66 -18.83
N GLY A 38 -10.94 -8.90 -17.79
CA GLY A 38 -11.18 -9.44 -16.45
C GLY A 38 -9.93 -9.59 -15.58
N GLN A 39 -8.77 -9.05 -16.00
CA GLN A 39 -7.57 -9.07 -15.18
C GLN A 39 -7.64 -8.07 -14.00
N ASN A 40 -6.90 -8.38 -12.93
CA ASN A 40 -6.81 -7.52 -11.76
C ASN A 40 -5.57 -6.62 -11.85
N LEU A 41 -5.79 -5.30 -11.79
CA LEU A 41 -4.72 -4.29 -11.93
C LEU A 41 -3.57 -4.50 -10.95
N LEU A 42 -3.89 -4.71 -9.67
CA LEU A 42 -2.88 -4.80 -8.63
C LEU A 42 -2.14 -6.13 -8.67
N ALA A 43 -2.80 -7.23 -9.08
CA ALA A 43 -2.16 -8.51 -9.30
C ALA A 43 -1.15 -8.45 -10.46
N ASP A 44 -1.52 -7.84 -11.59
CA ASP A 44 -0.61 -7.70 -12.73
C ASP A 44 0.51 -6.70 -12.45
N TYR A 45 0.22 -5.64 -11.69
CA TYR A 45 1.25 -4.73 -11.21
C TYR A 45 2.24 -5.42 -10.26
N ALA A 46 1.78 -6.32 -9.38
CA ALA A 46 2.65 -7.10 -8.50
C ALA A 46 3.58 -8.03 -9.30
N LYS A 47 3.05 -8.74 -10.31
CA LYS A 47 3.87 -9.57 -11.21
C LYS A 47 4.94 -8.74 -11.92
N LEU A 48 4.56 -7.57 -12.46
CA LEU A 48 5.51 -6.68 -13.12
C LEU A 48 6.61 -6.17 -12.17
N GLU A 49 6.28 -5.86 -10.92
CA GLU A 49 7.27 -5.49 -9.91
C GLU A 49 8.20 -6.65 -9.56
N MET A 50 7.68 -7.89 -9.49
CA MET A 50 8.50 -9.10 -9.29
C MET A 50 9.46 -9.35 -10.45
N GLU A 51 9.00 -9.15 -11.69
CA GLU A 51 9.83 -9.31 -12.89
C GLU A 51 10.97 -8.28 -12.95
N LYS A 52 10.69 -7.02 -12.57
CA LYS A 52 11.69 -5.93 -12.60
C LYS A 52 12.61 -5.92 -11.39
N GLY A 53 12.09 -6.20 -10.20
CA GLY A 53 12.84 -6.26 -8.94
C GLY A 53 13.36 -4.93 -8.38
N GLU A 54 13.51 -3.87 -9.19
CA GLU A 54 14.15 -2.61 -8.78
C GLU A 54 13.49 -1.96 -7.56
N ARG A 55 12.16 -1.99 -7.49
CA ARG A 55 11.37 -1.38 -6.40
C ARG A 55 10.95 -2.37 -5.32
N VAL A 56 11.27 -3.65 -5.43
CA VAL A 56 10.92 -4.67 -4.43
C VAL A 56 11.79 -4.50 -3.18
N VAL A 57 11.19 -4.25 -2.03
CA VAL A 57 11.87 -4.09 -0.73
C VAL A 57 11.95 -5.42 0.01
N PHE A 58 10.86 -6.19 0.00
CA PHE A 58 10.76 -7.48 0.66
C PHE A 58 9.76 -8.38 -0.08
N GLN A 59 10.01 -9.68 -0.11
CA GLN A 59 9.09 -10.67 -0.65
C GLN A 59 9.17 -11.96 0.17
N ASN A 60 8.03 -12.61 0.39
CA ASN A 60 7.95 -13.98 0.87
C ASN A 60 6.87 -14.74 0.08
N ALA A 61 6.49 -15.94 0.54
CA ALA A 61 5.50 -16.77 -0.14
C ALA A 61 4.09 -16.13 -0.26
N ALA A 62 3.74 -15.19 0.62
CA ALA A 62 2.40 -14.58 0.70
C ALA A 62 2.40 -13.04 0.53
N PHE A 63 3.56 -12.38 0.59
CA PHE A 63 3.66 -10.91 0.62
C PHE A 63 4.72 -10.38 -0.31
N LEU A 64 4.39 -9.31 -1.02
CA LEU A 64 5.32 -8.46 -1.76
C LEU A 64 5.24 -7.02 -1.23
N VAL A 65 6.37 -6.48 -0.80
CA VAL A 65 6.48 -5.07 -0.41
C VAL A 65 7.31 -4.36 -1.46
N SER A 66 6.67 -3.52 -2.28
CA SER A 66 7.33 -2.64 -3.24
C SER A 66 7.28 -1.19 -2.77
N HIS A 67 8.35 -0.42 -2.99
CA HIS A 67 8.35 0.99 -2.70
C HIS A 67 7.60 1.76 -3.80
N ARG A 68 6.28 1.91 -3.61
CA ARG A 68 5.39 3.03 -4.00
C ARG A 68 3.95 2.76 -3.54
N ARG A 69 3.57 1.47 -3.38
CA ARG A 69 2.38 0.90 -2.73
C ARG A 69 2.73 -0.53 -2.33
N ALA A 70 2.35 -1.04 -1.16
CA ALA A 70 2.53 -2.47 -0.87
C ALA A 70 1.44 -3.25 -1.62
N LEU A 71 1.80 -4.32 -2.32
CA LEU A 71 0.86 -5.13 -3.10
C LEU A 71 0.89 -6.54 -2.53
N VAL A 72 -0.22 -7.00 -1.98
CA VAL A 72 -0.29 -8.34 -1.38
C VAL A 72 -0.91 -9.30 -2.39
N ASP A 73 -0.22 -10.37 -2.77
CA ASP A 73 -0.85 -11.45 -3.53
C ASP A 73 -1.18 -12.60 -2.58
N LEU A 74 -2.37 -12.53 -1.97
CA LEU A 74 -2.91 -13.61 -1.14
C LEU A 74 -3.62 -14.64 -2.01
N SER A 75 -3.50 -15.92 -1.66
CA SER A 75 -4.40 -16.96 -2.21
C SER A 75 -5.85 -16.69 -1.82
N ASP A 76 -6.82 -17.27 -2.53
CA ASP A 76 -8.25 -17.00 -2.27
C ASP A 76 -8.69 -17.34 -0.83
N ALA A 77 -8.05 -18.33 -0.19
CA ALA A 77 -8.30 -18.67 1.21
C ALA A 77 -7.71 -17.62 2.18
N GLU A 78 -6.49 -17.16 1.92
CA GLU A 78 -5.82 -16.14 2.75
C GLU A 78 -6.49 -14.77 2.59
N ARG A 79 -7.05 -14.46 1.42
CA ARG A 79 -7.89 -13.27 1.21
C ARG A 79 -9.09 -13.28 2.13
N LEU A 80 -9.75 -14.43 2.30
CA LEU A 80 -10.92 -14.55 3.17
C LEU A 80 -10.53 -14.36 4.64
N ASP A 81 -9.50 -15.06 5.11
CA ASP A 81 -9.04 -14.97 6.49
C ASP A 81 -8.50 -13.58 6.86
N PHE A 82 -7.84 -12.89 5.92
CA PHE A 82 -7.31 -11.55 6.13
C PHE A 82 -8.35 -10.45 5.93
N ALA A 83 -9.30 -10.61 5.00
CA ALA A 83 -10.44 -9.70 4.83
C ALA A 83 -11.41 -9.76 6.01
N GLU A 84 -11.54 -10.90 6.68
CA GLU A 84 -12.24 -11.01 7.97
C GLU A 84 -11.56 -10.16 9.07
N ALA A 85 -10.25 -9.91 8.97
CA ALA A 85 -9.48 -9.10 9.92
C ALA A 85 -9.34 -7.62 9.54
N ILE A 86 -9.29 -7.29 8.24
CA ILE A 86 -9.20 -5.93 7.68
C ILE A 86 -10.17 -5.88 6.50
N ALA A 87 -11.44 -5.54 6.77
CA ALA A 87 -12.46 -5.41 5.74
C ALA A 87 -12.26 -4.11 4.95
N GLU A 88 -11.51 -4.18 3.84
CA GLU A 88 -11.49 -3.15 2.79
C GLU A 88 -12.56 -3.37 1.71
N ALA A 89 -13.22 -4.54 1.70
CA ALA A 89 -14.37 -4.76 0.83
C ALA A 89 -15.60 -4.06 1.42
N PRO A 90 -16.42 -3.37 0.60
CA PRO A 90 -17.71 -2.91 1.08
C PRO A 90 -18.47 -4.12 1.62
N LEU A 91 -19.04 -4.00 2.84
CA LEU A 91 -19.76 -5.08 3.51
C LEU A 91 -20.85 -5.69 2.60
N GLU A 92 -21.32 -4.88 1.64
CA GLU A 92 -22.15 -5.27 0.51
C GLU A 92 -21.57 -4.65 -0.76
N GLY A 93 -21.28 -5.47 -1.78
CA GLY A 93 -20.78 -5.01 -3.08
C GLY A 93 -21.31 -5.88 -4.21
N THR A 94 -21.36 -5.33 -5.42
CA THR A 94 -21.68 -6.09 -6.64
C THR A 94 -20.57 -7.11 -6.93
N GLU A 95 -20.89 -8.16 -7.68
CA GLU A 95 -19.88 -9.15 -8.11
C GLU A 95 -18.72 -8.47 -8.86
N GLU A 96 -18.99 -7.43 -9.63
CA GLU A 96 -17.97 -6.68 -10.36
C GLU A 96 -17.01 -5.96 -9.42
N GLU A 97 -17.52 -5.27 -8.39
CA GLU A 97 -16.71 -4.57 -7.39
C GLU A 97 -15.84 -5.53 -6.59
N ILE A 98 -16.41 -6.66 -6.17
CA ILE A 98 -15.69 -7.71 -5.42
C ILE A 98 -14.56 -8.28 -6.28
N ASN A 99 -14.84 -8.60 -7.54
CA ASN A 99 -13.85 -9.19 -8.46
C ASN A 99 -12.78 -8.19 -8.93
N ALA A 100 -13.07 -6.89 -8.92
CA ALA A 100 -12.10 -5.84 -9.23
C ALA A 100 -11.19 -5.50 -8.04
N SER A 101 -11.70 -5.67 -6.83
CA SER A 101 -10.97 -5.35 -5.59
C SER A 101 -9.77 -6.27 -5.37
N HIS A 102 -8.74 -5.74 -4.73
CA HIS A 102 -7.55 -6.50 -4.36
C HIS A 102 -6.96 -5.90 -3.08
N LEU A 103 -6.79 -6.74 -2.05
CA LEU A 103 -6.28 -6.29 -0.76
C LEU A 103 -4.86 -5.73 -0.89
N HIS A 104 -4.63 -4.56 -0.32
CA HIS A 104 -3.30 -3.95 -0.32
C HIS A 104 -3.16 -2.95 0.84
N MET A 105 -1.94 -2.49 1.10
CA MET A 105 -1.67 -1.55 2.20
C MET A 105 -0.76 -0.42 1.76
N HIS A 106 -1.02 0.78 2.29
CA HIS A 106 -0.20 1.95 2.03
C HIS A 106 0.56 2.40 3.27
N PHE A 107 1.87 2.55 3.15
CA PHE A 107 2.72 3.10 4.20
C PHE A 107 3.25 4.47 3.76
N TYR A 108 2.92 5.51 4.52
CA TYR A 108 3.33 6.90 4.24
C TYR A 108 4.23 7.47 5.35
N PRO A 109 5.49 7.02 5.47
CA PRO A 109 6.42 7.54 6.47
C PRO A 109 6.87 8.97 6.11
N PRO A 110 6.93 9.90 7.07
CA PRO A 110 7.26 11.30 6.78
C PRO A 110 8.76 11.60 6.74
N LEU A 111 9.64 10.69 7.20
CA LEU A 111 11.08 10.93 7.27
C LEU A 111 11.72 10.81 5.89
N LEU A 112 12.63 11.75 5.56
CA LEU A 112 13.22 11.83 4.22
C LEU A 112 14.75 11.67 4.22
N ARG A 113 15.47 12.44 5.06
CA ARG A 113 16.96 12.47 5.03
C ARG A 113 17.61 11.93 6.29
N SER A 114 16.95 12.04 7.44
CA SER A 114 17.46 11.58 8.73
C SER A 114 16.30 11.40 9.72
N ALA A 115 16.60 10.96 10.95
CA ALA A 115 15.64 10.88 12.04
C ALA A 115 14.99 12.22 12.42
N THR A 116 15.60 13.35 12.01
CA THR A 116 15.14 14.71 12.35
C THR A 116 14.65 15.50 11.13
N VAL A 117 14.85 15.01 9.91
CA VAL A 117 14.51 15.72 8.67
C VAL A 117 13.40 15.00 7.91
N ARG A 118 12.21 15.61 7.91
CA ARG A 118 10.96 15.11 7.30
C ARG A 118 10.63 15.78 5.97
N LYS A 119 9.85 15.11 5.13
CA LYS A 119 9.12 15.72 4.01
C LYS A 119 7.92 16.51 4.55
N PHE A 120 7.66 17.66 3.95
CA PHE A 120 6.47 18.46 4.18
C PHE A 120 5.65 18.47 2.88
N LEU A 121 4.37 18.12 2.96
CA LEU A 121 3.40 18.27 1.87
C LEU A 121 2.67 19.59 2.11
N VAL A 122 3.22 20.68 1.58
CA VAL A 122 2.78 22.07 1.82
C VAL A 122 2.95 22.88 0.54
N GLY A 123 2.50 24.14 0.50
CA GLY A 123 2.80 25.03 -0.62
C GLY A 123 2.29 24.48 -1.96
N TYR A 124 3.22 24.15 -2.87
CA TYR A 124 2.90 23.62 -4.20
C TYR A 124 2.11 22.31 -4.10
N GLU A 125 2.48 21.40 -3.20
CA GLU A 125 1.81 20.11 -3.04
C GLU A 125 0.36 20.22 -2.52
N LEU A 126 -0.04 21.34 -1.92
CA LEU A 126 -1.43 21.59 -1.50
C LEU A 126 -2.28 22.26 -2.58
N LEU A 127 -1.65 22.97 -3.52
CA LEU A 127 -2.34 23.81 -4.50
C LEU A 127 -2.24 23.28 -5.95
N ALA A 128 -1.35 22.33 -6.20
CA ALA A 128 -1.09 21.78 -7.53
C ALA A 128 -0.99 20.25 -7.52
N GLU A 129 0.19 19.69 -7.25
CA GLU A 129 0.41 18.23 -7.35
C GLU A 129 1.50 17.72 -6.39
N PRO A 130 1.49 16.42 -6.03
CA PRO A 130 2.51 15.82 -5.18
C PRO A 130 3.91 15.80 -5.83
N GLN A 131 4.92 16.26 -5.08
CA GLN A 131 6.32 16.29 -5.54
C GLN A 131 7.23 15.43 -4.65
N ARG A 132 8.21 14.74 -5.26
CA ARG A 132 9.27 13.99 -4.55
C ARG A 132 10.67 14.32 -5.07
N ASP A 133 11.64 14.32 -4.17
CA ASP A 133 13.05 14.61 -4.47
C ASP A 133 13.89 13.35 -4.75
N ILE A 134 13.39 12.18 -4.33
CA ILE A 134 14.07 10.88 -4.45
C ILE A 134 13.20 9.92 -5.24
N THR A 135 13.84 9.12 -6.09
CA THR A 135 13.14 8.14 -6.92
C THR A 135 12.73 6.91 -6.10
N PRO A 136 11.63 6.25 -6.47
CA PRO A 136 11.21 5.03 -5.78
C PRO A 136 12.26 3.91 -5.78
N GLU A 137 13.02 3.79 -6.87
CA GLU A 137 14.08 2.80 -7.07
C GLU A 137 15.23 3.03 -6.06
N GLN A 138 15.68 4.29 -5.92
CA GLN A 138 16.70 4.67 -4.93
C GLN A 138 16.24 4.40 -3.49
N VAL A 139 14.95 4.60 -3.19
CA VAL A 139 14.44 4.31 -1.84
C VAL A 139 14.36 2.81 -1.60
N ALA A 140 13.88 2.04 -2.58
CA ALA A 140 13.81 0.59 -2.45
C ALA A 140 15.20 -0.03 -2.21
N GLU A 141 16.22 0.42 -2.94
CA GLU A 141 17.60 0.02 -2.74
C GLU A 141 18.09 0.34 -1.31
N LYS A 142 17.86 1.57 -0.82
CA LYS A 142 18.22 1.96 0.54
C LYS A 142 17.52 1.11 1.60
N LEU A 143 16.24 0.79 1.41
CA LEU A 143 15.47 -0.02 2.36
C LEU A 143 15.96 -1.47 2.39
N ARG A 144 16.26 -2.08 1.23
CA ARG A 144 16.87 -3.42 1.17
C ARG A 144 18.20 -3.46 1.93
N ASN A 145 19.04 -2.43 1.74
CA ASN A 145 20.34 -2.33 2.41
C ASN A 145 20.24 -2.02 3.91
N ALA A 146 19.09 -1.56 4.40
CA ALA A 146 18.82 -1.31 5.81
C ALA A 146 18.20 -2.51 6.53
N GLY A 147 17.91 -3.61 5.83
CA GLY A 147 17.40 -4.85 6.42
C GLY A 147 18.44 -5.54 7.31
N GLY A 148 17.98 -6.43 8.19
CA GLY A 148 18.83 -7.17 9.12
C GLY A 148 18.19 -7.34 10.49
N GLU A 149 18.98 -7.75 11.47
CA GLU A 149 18.53 -7.85 12.85
C GLU A 149 18.14 -6.47 13.39
N LEU A 150 17.01 -6.40 14.09
CA LEU A 150 16.56 -5.16 14.69
C LEU A 150 17.62 -4.67 15.67
N TYR A 151 18.10 -3.44 15.50
CA TYR A 151 19.20 -2.87 16.30
C TYR A 151 19.02 -3.00 17.82
N ARG A 152 17.77 -3.05 18.31
CA ARG A 152 17.45 -3.21 19.73
C ARG A 152 17.80 -4.60 20.28
N ASN A 153 17.87 -5.63 19.44
CA ASN A 153 18.25 -6.98 19.84
C ASN A 153 19.77 -7.16 19.93
N LEU A 154 20.55 -6.19 19.43
CA LEU A 154 22.01 -6.15 19.50
C LEU A 154 22.53 -5.47 20.79
N LEU A 155 21.62 -4.97 21.63
CA LEU A 155 21.89 -4.31 22.92
C LEU A 155 21.55 -5.25 24.07
#